data_AF-K9RK18-F1
#
_entry.id   AF-K9RK18-F1
#
_cell.length_a   1.000
_cell.length_b   1.000
_cell.length_c   1.000
_cell.angle_alpha   90.00
_cell.angle_beta   90.00
_cell.angle_gamma   90.00
#
_symmetry.space_group_name_H-M   'P 1'
#
loop_
_entity.id
_entity.type
_entity.pdbx_description
1 polymer ?
#
loop_
_entity_poly.entity_id
_entity_poly.type
_entity_poly.pdbx_seq_one_letter_code
_entity_poly.pdbx_strand_id
1 'polypeptide(L)'
;MLDFNSEESNVLIAQDIGSALLGLTPNPANDTLLPQSVLGSSLQLSPQSDETQVLRGTKDFDFLRGQNSDDTLYGLAGNDFLSGGKGNDTVNGGTDKDWLLGAKGNDVLIDGDGGDFITGGEGADIFWINNWDTPDTPTTVLDFKIGEDTIKIGRLGVTFDSLTFEDDFFSTTILDNGKPLAKLIGIDKNSLTPQSFIFGDAALVNQLQTKLEKSVTDFEIPGATQAVVTPDGFTWKGAAGFSNLEAQTPMETDDVFSIASITKAFTGATVLKVVESGKISLDDTLGKRLPEIAKNFPDGESITLRQLINGSRGIPSFNSTEKFLADLEAGTFADKSPEEIVAYVYGEPLFTGFQSTPIWAYTNTGDIIAALMVEQATGKSFAQLMQDKVIEPLGLDDTFYGIPEKIPENLVRSYTDLFDASGKLAPDGTLEDITELDVKNISAFGASAALFSDADDVARFNQALLGGELLGKDSLNELVNFVDTGSADGTRYGLGIVEQVPDPDIFPWGREWSLRGNSFGQNSFSLYLPDRGGYINTVLANRQYPLQILRNSAELIIGLSLEVSFDDFSLEQLPMQAAI
;
A
#
# COMPACT_ATOMS: atom_id res chain seq x y z
N MET A 1 34.96 17.01 -23.05
CA MET A 1 35.12 17.09 -21.58
C MET A 1 34.34 18.30 -21.13
N LEU A 2 33.10 18.07 -20.69
CA LEU A 2 32.30 19.06 -19.97
C LEU A 2 32.73 18.98 -18.51
N ASP A 3 32.93 20.13 -17.88
CA ASP A 3 33.41 20.23 -16.50
C ASP A 3 32.20 20.27 -15.56
N PHE A 4 31.98 19.19 -14.82
CA PHE A 4 30.82 18.96 -13.93
C PHE A 4 30.96 19.62 -12.55
N ASN A 5 31.98 20.46 -12.34
CA ASN A 5 32.45 20.89 -11.01
C ASN A 5 32.03 22.31 -10.58
N SER A 6 30.92 22.88 -11.06
CA SER A 6 30.45 24.17 -10.51
C SER A 6 28.92 24.29 -10.37
N GLU A 7 28.50 24.93 -9.26
CA GLU A 7 27.10 25.18 -8.86
C GLU A 7 26.25 25.82 -9.98
N GLU A 8 26.83 26.64 -10.85
CA GLU A 8 26.10 27.26 -11.98
C GLU A 8 25.97 26.32 -13.19
N SER A 9 26.89 25.36 -13.36
CA SER A 9 26.93 24.48 -14.54
C SER A 9 25.93 23.33 -14.43
N ASN A 10 25.76 22.73 -13.25
CA ASN A 10 24.81 21.63 -13.06
C ASN A 10 23.36 22.12 -13.03
N VAL A 11 23.13 23.35 -12.53
CA VAL A 11 21.83 24.03 -12.59
C VAL A 11 21.48 24.41 -14.03
N LEU A 12 22.41 25.00 -14.80
CA LEU A 12 22.16 25.29 -16.22
C LEU A 12 21.95 24.02 -17.05
N ILE A 13 22.67 22.92 -16.78
CA ILE A 13 22.55 21.69 -17.58
C ILE A 13 21.25 20.95 -17.27
N ALA A 14 20.83 20.81 -16.01
CA ALA A 14 19.53 20.22 -15.68
C ALA A 14 18.36 21.11 -16.16
N GLN A 15 18.49 22.43 -16.03
CA GLN A 15 17.51 23.38 -16.57
C GLN A 15 17.51 23.42 -18.10
N ASP A 16 18.65 23.33 -18.79
CA ASP A 16 18.74 23.33 -20.25
C ASP A 16 18.31 21.99 -20.84
N ILE A 17 18.57 20.85 -20.19
CA ILE A 17 18.06 19.53 -20.62
C ILE A 17 16.54 19.48 -20.46
N GLY A 18 16.01 19.94 -19.32
CA GLY A 18 14.55 20.08 -19.11
C GLY A 18 13.92 21.10 -20.07
N SER A 19 14.56 22.24 -20.31
CA SER A 19 14.06 23.29 -21.22
C SER A 19 14.14 22.90 -22.70
N ALA A 20 15.17 22.16 -23.11
CA ALA A 20 15.35 21.69 -24.48
C ALA A 20 14.43 20.51 -24.82
N LEU A 21 14.05 19.67 -23.86
CA LEU A 21 13.02 18.64 -24.05
C LEU A 21 11.59 19.24 -24.09
N LEU A 22 11.35 20.36 -23.40
CA LEU A 22 10.00 20.94 -23.22
C LEU A 22 9.69 22.19 -24.08
N GLY A 23 10.64 22.70 -24.87
CA GLY A 23 10.40 23.83 -25.78
C GLY A 23 10.16 25.18 -25.07
N LEU A 24 10.80 25.40 -23.92
CA LEU A 24 10.67 26.64 -23.13
C LEU A 24 11.68 27.72 -23.62
N THR A 25 11.29 29.00 -23.59
CA THR A 25 12.16 30.12 -24.01
C THR A 25 12.59 31.01 -22.82
N PRO A 26 13.83 31.53 -22.79
CA PRO A 26 14.34 32.30 -21.65
C PRO A 26 13.75 33.71 -21.50
N ASN A 27 13.49 34.14 -20.25
CA ASN A 27 13.15 35.53 -19.92
C ASN A 27 14.41 36.32 -19.52
N PRO A 28 14.83 37.35 -20.28
CA PRO A 28 16.11 38.02 -20.12
C PRO A 28 16.20 39.03 -18.95
N ALA A 29 15.23 39.09 -18.04
CA ALA A 29 15.20 40.10 -16.99
C ALA A 29 15.78 39.64 -15.63
N ASN A 30 15.62 38.37 -15.23
CA ASN A 30 15.81 37.97 -13.82
C ASN A 30 16.45 36.57 -13.56
N ASP A 31 17.02 35.86 -14.55
CA ASP A 31 17.57 34.49 -14.37
C ASP A 31 16.63 33.45 -13.72
N THR A 32 15.33 33.76 -13.65
CA THR A 32 14.28 32.83 -13.24
C THR A 32 13.42 32.49 -14.45
N LEU A 33 13.50 31.24 -14.92
CA LEU A 33 12.48 30.66 -15.78
C LEU A 33 11.26 30.37 -14.90
N LEU A 34 10.25 31.25 -14.95
CA LEU A 34 8.93 30.91 -14.40
C LEU A 34 8.18 30.10 -15.46
N PRO A 35 7.58 28.94 -15.12
CA PRO A 35 6.77 28.18 -16.06
C PRO A 35 5.51 28.98 -16.42
N GLN A 36 5.56 29.70 -17.54
CA GLN A 36 4.37 30.19 -18.23
C GLN A 36 3.94 29.14 -19.26
N SER A 37 3.29 28.06 -18.80
CA SER A 37 2.30 27.23 -19.53
C SER A 37 2.35 25.71 -19.31
N VAL A 38 2.61 25.22 -18.09
CA VAL A 38 2.17 23.85 -17.72
C VAL A 38 0.91 24.02 -16.88
N LEU A 39 -0.25 23.93 -17.53
CA LEU A 39 -1.54 23.91 -16.84
C LEU A 39 -1.67 22.55 -16.12
N GLY A 40 -1.05 22.42 -14.94
CA GLY A 40 -1.15 21.21 -14.11
C GLY A 40 -0.02 20.99 -13.10
N SER A 41 1.20 21.45 -13.37
CA SER A 41 2.38 21.13 -12.54
C SER A 41 2.36 21.79 -11.16
N SER A 42 2.70 21.05 -10.11
CA SER A 42 3.00 21.61 -8.80
C SER A 42 4.52 21.88 -8.68
N LEU A 43 4.88 23.13 -8.41
CA LEU A 43 6.27 23.51 -8.13
C LEU A 43 6.39 23.66 -6.62
N GLN A 44 6.95 22.66 -5.95
CA GLN A 44 7.26 22.74 -4.52
C GLN A 44 8.72 23.17 -4.35
N LEU A 45 8.91 24.48 -4.25
CA LEU A 45 10.17 25.06 -3.77
C LEU A 45 9.98 25.40 -2.30
N SER A 46 10.70 24.71 -1.43
CA SER A 46 10.83 25.18 -0.06
C SER A 46 11.65 26.47 -0.02
N PRO A 47 11.39 27.39 0.93
CA PRO A 47 12.28 28.51 1.18
C PRO A 47 13.65 27.99 1.62
N GLN A 48 14.73 28.69 1.28
CA GLN A 48 16.08 28.34 1.72
C GLN A 48 16.11 28.21 3.25
N SER A 49 16.22 26.98 3.74
CA SER A 49 16.19 26.63 5.16
C SER A 49 17.26 25.60 5.46
N ASP A 50 17.76 25.64 6.69
CA ASP A 50 18.63 24.59 7.25
C ASP A 50 17.80 23.56 8.06
N GLU A 51 16.46 23.56 7.88
CA GLU A 51 15.55 22.61 8.52
C GLU A 51 15.28 21.43 7.58
N THR A 52 15.46 20.19 8.07
CA THR A 52 15.05 18.96 7.39
C THR A 52 13.60 18.98 6.97
N GLN A 53 13.35 18.62 5.71
CA GLN A 53 12.04 18.68 5.06
C GLN A 53 11.60 17.30 4.60
N VAL A 54 10.28 17.13 4.51
CA VAL A 54 9.67 16.01 3.80
C VAL A 54 8.77 16.56 2.71
N LEU A 55 9.22 16.47 1.46
CA LEU A 55 8.51 16.94 0.28
C LEU A 55 7.81 15.77 -0.40
N ARG A 56 6.62 16.01 -0.93
CA ARG A 56 5.79 14.99 -1.58
C ARG A 56 5.17 15.57 -2.83
N GLY A 57 5.36 14.88 -3.95
CA GLY A 57 4.68 15.13 -5.20
C GLY A 57 3.24 14.62 -5.16
N THR A 58 2.74 14.30 -6.33
CA THR A 58 1.33 14.05 -6.60
C THR A 58 1.21 12.84 -7.53
N LYS A 59 0.29 12.89 -8.49
CA LYS A 59 0.22 11.91 -9.58
C LYS A 59 0.56 12.52 -10.93
N ASP A 60 0.85 13.82 -10.91
CA ASP A 60 1.13 14.64 -12.06
C ASP A 60 2.60 15.03 -12.00
N PHE A 61 3.17 15.50 -13.12
CA PHE A 61 4.54 16.01 -13.16
C PHE A 61 4.81 17.05 -12.06
N ASP A 62 5.81 16.77 -11.23
CA ASP A 62 6.25 17.59 -10.12
C ASP A 62 7.72 18.02 -10.23
N PHE A 63 8.02 19.19 -9.67
CA PHE A 63 9.39 19.64 -9.43
C PHE A 63 9.60 19.81 -7.93
N LEU A 64 10.41 18.93 -7.35
CA LEU A 64 10.73 18.91 -5.91
C LEU A 64 12.22 19.23 -5.69
N ARG A 65 12.51 20.10 -4.72
CA ARG A 65 13.89 20.46 -4.39
C ARG A 65 14.08 20.66 -2.89
N GLY A 66 14.96 19.86 -2.29
CA GLY A 66 15.48 20.07 -0.94
C GLY A 66 16.55 21.18 -0.89
N GLN A 67 17.07 21.45 0.30
CA GLN A 67 17.86 22.64 0.61
C GLN A 67 19.27 22.32 1.11
N ASN A 68 19.63 22.71 2.34
CA ASN A 68 20.98 22.54 2.90
C ASN A 68 21.05 21.42 3.95
N SER A 69 19.92 20.80 4.28
CA SER A 69 19.72 19.81 5.33
C SER A 69 19.43 18.44 4.73
N ASP A 70 19.62 17.39 5.53
CA ASP A 70 19.20 16.02 5.20
C ASP A 70 17.68 15.99 5.02
N ASP A 71 17.21 16.01 3.78
CA ASP A 71 15.81 16.09 3.37
C ASP A 71 15.29 14.75 2.85
N THR A 72 13.96 14.61 2.78
CA THR A 72 13.30 13.44 2.20
C THR A 72 12.31 13.89 1.12
N LEU A 73 12.46 13.38 -0.09
CA LEU A 73 11.62 13.71 -1.23
C LEU A 73 10.96 12.44 -1.75
N TYR A 74 9.65 12.51 -1.99
CA TYR A 74 8.86 11.46 -2.64
C TYR A 74 8.19 12.05 -3.88
N GLY A 75 8.53 11.57 -5.08
CA GLY A 75 7.91 12.00 -6.33
C GLY A 75 6.47 11.51 -6.41
N LEU A 76 6.27 10.24 -6.03
CA LEU A 76 5.01 9.49 -6.16
C LEU A 76 4.80 9.10 -7.63
N ALA A 77 3.68 9.42 -8.25
CA ALA A 77 3.48 9.10 -9.67
C ALA A 77 3.61 10.34 -10.55
N GLY A 78 3.91 10.11 -11.82
CA GLY A 78 4.25 11.18 -12.76
C GLY A 78 5.74 11.19 -13.06
N ASN A 79 6.11 11.80 -14.19
CA ASN A 79 7.52 11.85 -14.62
C ASN A 79 8.23 13.02 -13.95
N ASP A 80 8.72 12.87 -12.74
CA ASP A 80 9.11 13.98 -11.89
C ASP A 80 10.57 14.42 -12.04
N PHE A 81 10.86 15.61 -11.52
CA PHE A 81 12.23 16.09 -11.32
C PHE A 81 12.48 16.37 -9.84
N LEU A 82 13.39 15.60 -9.24
CA LEU A 82 13.72 15.65 -7.83
C LEU A 82 15.20 15.99 -7.61
N SER A 83 15.47 16.95 -6.73
CA SER A 83 16.84 17.29 -6.31
C SER A 83 16.93 17.36 -4.78
N GLY A 84 17.79 16.53 -4.19
CA GLY A 84 18.07 16.53 -2.74
C GLY A 84 18.65 17.86 -2.28
N GLY A 85 19.73 18.30 -2.92
CA GLY A 85 20.33 19.61 -2.65
C GLY A 85 21.66 19.47 -1.96
N LYS A 86 21.81 19.97 -0.74
CA LYS A 86 22.94 19.64 0.12
C LYS A 86 22.40 18.95 1.36
N GLY A 87 23.20 18.05 1.92
CA GLY A 87 22.76 17.21 3.02
C GLY A 87 22.87 15.76 2.59
N ASN A 88 22.62 14.83 3.50
CA ASN A 88 22.48 13.42 3.14
C ASN A 88 20.98 13.18 2.92
N ASP A 89 20.57 13.25 1.66
CA ASP A 89 19.18 13.27 1.28
C ASP A 89 18.65 11.86 0.97
N THR A 90 17.36 11.68 1.13
CA THR A 90 16.63 10.52 0.60
C THR A 90 15.68 10.98 -0.47
N VAL A 91 15.91 10.53 -1.69
CA VAL A 91 15.14 10.94 -2.86
C VAL A 91 14.54 9.69 -3.49
N ASN A 92 13.22 9.56 -3.42
CA ASN A 92 12.46 8.47 -4.02
C ASN A 92 11.68 9.01 -5.22
N GLY A 93 11.96 8.50 -6.42
CA GLY A 93 11.25 8.85 -7.64
C GLY A 93 9.79 8.41 -7.57
N GLY A 94 9.57 7.11 -7.39
CA GLY A 94 8.24 6.54 -7.20
C GLY A 94 7.84 5.70 -8.41
N THR A 95 6.90 6.16 -9.22
CA THR A 95 6.49 5.48 -10.46
C THR A 95 6.51 6.44 -11.63
N ASP A 96 6.61 5.87 -12.82
CA ASP A 96 6.89 6.57 -14.07
C ASP A 96 8.35 7.01 -14.13
N LYS A 97 8.70 7.80 -15.13
CA LYS A 97 10.09 8.03 -15.48
C LYS A 97 10.61 9.34 -14.90
N ASP A 98 11.44 9.23 -13.88
CA ASP A 98 11.92 10.36 -13.09
C ASP A 98 13.35 10.79 -13.41
N TRP A 99 13.68 11.98 -12.94
CA TRP A 99 15.04 12.52 -12.86
C TRP A 99 15.41 12.79 -11.41
N LEU A 100 16.35 12.02 -10.88
CA LEU A 100 16.79 12.09 -9.48
C LEU A 100 18.22 12.61 -9.38
N LEU A 101 18.41 13.68 -8.60
CA LEU A 101 19.72 14.29 -8.35
C LEU A 101 19.98 14.38 -6.84
N GLY A 102 20.98 13.66 -6.32
CA GLY A 102 21.40 13.77 -4.92
C GLY A 102 22.04 15.13 -4.62
N ALA A 103 23.05 15.44 -5.43
CA ALA A 103 23.84 16.67 -5.42
C ALA A 103 24.99 16.69 -4.40
N LYS A 104 24.87 17.23 -3.18
CA LYS A 104 26.01 17.30 -2.24
C LYS A 104 25.71 16.57 -0.94
N GLY A 105 26.44 15.50 -0.68
CA GLY A 105 26.35 14.70 0.53
C GLY A 105 26.27 13.23 0.18
N ASN A 106 26.09 12.37 1.17
CA ASN A 106 25.94 10.94 0.91
C ASN A 106 24.46 10.63 0.77
N ASP A 107 23.98 10.53 -0.46
CA ASP A 107 22.55 10.46 -0.74
C ASP A 107 22.05 9.02 -0.94
N VAL A 108 20.77 8.80 -0.65
CA VAL A 108 20.05 7.57 -0.98
C VAL A 108 19.05 7.90 -2.08
N LEU A 109 19.33 7.41 -3.28
CA LEU A 109 18.53 7.64 -4.48
C LEU A 109 17.78 6.36 -4.81
N ILE A 110 16.49 6.36 -4.50
CA ILE A 110 15.56 5.24 -4.72
C ILE A 110 14.87 5.51 -6.04
N ASP A 111 15.09 4.64 -7.02
CA ASP A 111 14.53 4.81 -8.37
C ASP A 111 12.99 4.69 -8.34
N GLY A 112 12.49 3.52 -7.96
CA GLY A 112 11.11 3.15 -8.15
C GLY A 112 10.89 2.41 -9.47
N ASP A 113 9.71 2.56 -10.06
CA ASP A 113 9.33 1.89 -11.32
C ASP A 113 9.30 2.89 -12.47
N GLY A 114 9.73 2.52 -13.68
CA GLY A 114 9.60 3.38 -14.89
C GLY A 114 10.91 3.69 -15.62
N GLY A 115 12.05 3.36 -15.00
CA GLY A 115 13.37 3.41 -15.64
C GLY A 115 13.96 4.82 -15.65
N ASP A 116 14.42 5.23 -14.48
CA ASP A 116 14.76 6.63 -14.16
C ASP A 116 16.14 7.05 -14.65
N PHE A 117 16.41 8.35 -14.53
CA PHE A 117 17.74 8.91 -14.72
C PHE A 117 18.26 9.45 -13.39
N ILE A 118 19.39 8.91 -12.93
CA ILE A 118 19.90 9.20 -11.58
C ILE A 118 21.34 9.72 -11.64
N THR A 119 21.60 10.78 -10.88
CA THR A 119 22.93 11.35 -10.62
C THR A 119 23.15 11.45 -9.11
N GLY A 120 24.23 10.87 -8.61
CA GLY A 120 24.64 10.94 -7.20
C GLY A 120 25.15 12.32 -6.83
N GLY A 121 26.16 12.80 -7.54
CA GLY A 121 26.83 14.06 -7.25
C GLY A 121 28.10 13.90 -6.42
N GLU A 122 28.33 14.79 -5.47
CA GLU A 122 29.47 14.78 -4.55
C GLU A 122 29.13 13.97 -3.30
N GLY A 123 29.90 12.92 -2.98
CA GLY A 123 29.67 12.09 -1.81
C GLY A 123 29.66 10.61 -2.16
N ALA A 124 29.52 9.77 -1.15
CA ALA A 124 29.39 8.33 -1.29
C ALA A 124 27.89 7.97 -1.32
N ASP A 125 27.37 7.74 -2.52
CA ASP A 125 25.94 7.63 -2.76
C ASP A 125 25.46 6.17 -2.84
N ILE A 126 24.19 5.95 -2.49
CA ILE A 126 23.50 4.68 -2.65
C ILE A 126 22.45 4.84 -3.75
N PHE A 127 22.71 4.18 -4.89
CA PHE A 127 21.74 4.01 -5.96
C PHE A 127 20.91 2.76 -5.64
N TRP A 128 19.74 2.96 -5.07
CA TRP A 128 18.84 1.88 -4.69
C TRP A 128 17.88 1.58 -5.83
N ILE A 129 18.20 0.49 -6.55
CA ILE A 129 17.36 -0.10 -7.59
C ILE A 129 16.25 -0.88 -6.88
N ASN A 130 15.19 -0.19 -6.51
CA ASN A 130 14.04 -0.63 -5.73
C ASN A 130 12.76 -0.75 -6.55
N ASN A 131 12.89 -1.10 -7.83
CA ASN A 131 11.74 -1.53 -8.60
C ASN A 131 11.05 -2.72 -7.92
N TRP A 132 9.75 -2.56 -7.69
CA TRP A 132 8.92 -3.63 -7.13
C TRP A 132 8.73 -4.75 -8.15
N ASP A 133 8.80 -4.40 -9.44
CA ASP A 133 8.82 -5.33 -10.58
C ASP A 133 10.10 -5.26 -11.41
N THR A 134 10.36 -6.33 -12.17
CA THR A 134 11.47 -6.32 -13.13
C THR A 134 11.12 -5.41 -14.31
N PRO A 135 11.84 -4.31 -14.53
CA PRO A 135 11.40 -3.33 -15.50
C PRO A 135 11.76 -3.76 -16.92
N ASP A 136 10.93 -3.37 -17.90
CA ASP A 136 11.30 -3.43 -19.32
C ASP A 136 12.35 -2.37 -19.67
N THR A 137 12.43 -1.30 -18.87
CA THR A 137 13.36 -0.18 -19.05
C THR A 137 14.29 -0.05 -17.83
N PRO A 138 15.61 -0.23 -17.98
CA PRO A 138 16.52 -0.11 -16.84
C PRO A 138 16.66 1.33 -16.37
N THR A 139 16.88 1.47 -15.06
CA THR A 139 17.32 2.72 -14.42
C THR A 139 18.70 3.10 -14.93
N THR A 140 18.89 4.34 -15.34
CA THR A 140 20.15 4.84 -15.90
C THR A 140 20.89 5.70 -14.91
N VAL A 141 22.04 5.23 -14.43
CA VAL A 141 22.94 5.96 -13.53
C VAL A 141 24.01 6.67 -14.33
N LEU A 142 24.10 7.99 -14.16
CA LEU A 142 24.88 8.87 -15.04
C LEU A 142 26.32 9.11 -14.58
N ASP A 143 26.62 9.02 -13.29
CA ASP A 143 27.89 9.46 -12.70
C ASP A 143 28.49 8.53 -11.64
N PHE A 144 28.08 7.25 -11.61
CA PHE A 144 28.54 6.25 -10.64
C PHE A 144 30.07 6.25 -10.48
N LYS A 145 30.56 6.35 -9.24
CA LYS A 145 31.98 6.35 -8.89
C LYS A 145 32.40 5.04 -8.22
N ILE A 146 33.19 4.25 -8.94
CA ILE A 146 33.73 2.98 -8.44
C ILE A 146 34.54 3.20 -7.15
N GLY A 147 34.15 2.49 -6.08
CA GLY A 147 34.82 2.51 -4.79
C GLY A 147 34.42 3.67 -3.87
N GLU A 148 33.51 4.53 -4.32
CA GLU A 148 32.87 5.58 -3.52
C GLU A 148 31.37 5.29 -3.40
N ASP A 149 30.70 5.05 -4.53
CA ASP A 149 29.27 4.79 -4.58
C ASP A 149 28.92 3.30 -4.54
N THR A 150 27.66 3.00 -4.20
CA THR A 150 27.15 1.63 -4.11
C THR A 150 25.79 1.47 -4.78
N ILE A 151 25.56 0.33 -5.43
CA ILE A 151 24.27 -0.05 -6.00
C ILE A 151 23.58 -1.02 -5.06
N LYS A 152 22.43 -0.64 -4.51
CA LYS A 152 21.60 -1.54 -3.72
C LYS A 152 20.54 -2.17 -4.61
N ILE A 153 20.52 -3.51 -4.69
CA ILE A 153 19.46 -4.23 -5.40
C ILE A 153 18.35 -4.57 -4.40
N GLY A 154 17.19 -3.94 -4.53
CA GLY A 154 16.09 -4.02 -3.56
C GLY A 154 15.43 -5.40 -3.44
N ARG A 155 15.70 -6.34 -4.33
CA ARG A 155 15.05 -7.66 -4.34
C ARG A 155 15.88 -8.73 -3.62
N LEU A 156 15.24 -9.49 -2.73
CA LEU A 156 15.84 -10.66 -2.10
C LEU A 156 16.14 -11.76 -3.14
N GLY A 157 17.22 -12.51 -2.90
CA GLY A 157 17.63 -13.63 -3.77
C GLY A 157 18.53 -13.25 -4.94
N VAL A 158 18.68 -11.96 -5.25
CA VAL A 158 19.68 -11.49 -6.19
C VAL A 158 21.05 -11.49 -5.52
N THR A 159 22.06 -12.02 -6.22
CA THR A 159 23.45 -12.07 -5.76
C THR A 159 24.37 -11.60 -6.87
N PHE A 160 25.61 -11.21 -6.54
CA PHE A 160 26.58 -10.84 -7.56
C PHE A 160 26.79 -11.94 -8.60
N ASP A 161 26.83 -13.21 -8.16
CA ASP A 161 27.04 -14.36 -9.05
C ASP A 161 25.83 -14.68 -9.93
N SER A 162 24.62 -14.21 -9.58
CA SER A 162 23.43 -14.38 -10.41
C SER A 162 23.27 -13.28 -11.46
N LEU A 163 23.97 -12.14 -11.30
CA LEU A 163 23.91 -11.04 -12.25
C LEU A 163 24.72 -11.34 -13.52
N THR A 164 24.24 -10.80 -14.64
CA THR A 164 25.00 -10.71 -15.88
C THR A 164 25.23 -9.26 -16.27
N PHE A 165 26.28 -9.01 -17.06
CA PHE A 165 26.71 -7.68 -17.44
C PHE A 165 26.94 -7.58 -18.94
N GLU A 166 26.21 -6.69 -19.59
CA GLU A 166 26.32 -6.40 -21.02
C GLU A 166 26.92 -5.01 -21.22
N ASP A 167 28.02 -4.93 -21.97
CA ASP A 167 28.60 -3.64 -22.33
C ASP A 167 28.03 -3.16 -23.65
N ASP A 168 27.73 -1.87 -23.73
CA ASP A 168 27.69 -1.13 -24.98
C ASP A 168 28.91 -0.22 -25.11
N PHE A 169 28.94 0.66 -26.11
CA PHE A 169 30.13 1.47 -26.40
C PHE A 169 30.55 2.40 -25.24
N PHE A 170 29.63 2.80 -24.36
CA PHE A 170 29.90 3.78 -23.31
C PHE A 170 29.22 3.44 -21.97
N SER A 171 28.73 2.22 -21.78
CA SER A 171 28.05 1.85 -20.54
C SER A 171 28.01 0.34 -20.31
N THR A 172 27.71 -0.03 -19.08
CA THR A 172 27.43 -1.41 -18.67
C THR A 172 25.99 -1.50 -18.20
N THR A 173 25.21 -2.39 -18.80
CA THR A 173 23.89 -2.80 -18.31
C THR A 173 24.05 -4.00 -17.38
N ILE A 174 23.47 -3.89 -16.20
CA ILE A 174 23.32 -4.95 -15.19
C ILE A 174 22.00 -5.65 -15.46
N LEU A 175 22.01 -6.98 -15.54
CA LEU A 175 20.82 -7.78 -15.77
C LEU A 175 20.67 -8.84 -14.68
N ASP A 176 19.42 -9.13 -14.33
CA ASP A 176 19.02 -10.24 -13.47
C ASP A 176 18.12 -11.17 -14.29
N ASN A 177 18.55 -12.43 -14.43
CA ASN A 177 17.89 -13.42 -15.28
C ASN A 177 17.62 -12.92 -16.72
N GLY A 178 18.50 -12.07 -17.26
CA GLY A 178 18.38 -11.50 -18.60
C GLY A 178 17.43 -10.31 -18.71
N LYS A 179 16.77 -9.89 -17.63
CA LYS A 179 16.01 -8.63 -17.58
C LYS A 179 16.91 -7.49 -17.10
N PRO A 180 16.90 -6.34 -17.78
CA PRO A 180 17.79 -5.23 -17.44
C PRO A 180 17.32 -4.55 -16.14
N LEU A 181 18.24 -4.30 -15.21
CA LEU A 181 17.96 -3.61 -13.94
C LEU A 181 18.44 -2.17 -13.96
N ALA A 182 19.73 -2.00 -14.25
CA ALA A 182 20.38 -0.70 -14.21
C ALA A 182 21.41 -0.60 -15.33
N LYS A 183 21.58 0.61 -15.85
CA LYS A 183 22.54 0.97 -16.89
C LYS A 183 23.50 2.01 -16.32
N LEU A 184 24.78 1.67 -16.22
CA LEU A 184 25.82 2.52 -15.67
C LEU A 184 26.60 3.19 -16.79
N ILE A 185 26.45 4.50 -16.92
CA ILE A 185 27.15 5.29 -17.94
C ILE A 185 28.62 5.47 -17.57
N GLY A 186 29.52 5.26 -18.53
CA GLY A 186 30.96 5.45 -18.37
C GLY A 186 31.69 4.37 -17.58
N ILE A 187 30.99 3.30 -17.17
CA ILE A 187 31.55 2.19 -16.38
C ILE A 187 31.90 1.02 -17.31
N ASP A 188 33.06 0.41 -17.05
CA ASP A 188 33.46 -0.88 -17.65
C ASP A 188 33.05 -1.99 -16.69
N LYS A 189 32.33 -3.01 -17.17
CA LYS A 189 31.85 -4.11 -16.31
C LYS A 189 32.95 -4.81 -15.53
N ASN A 190 34.19 -4.84 -16.04
CA ASN A 190 35.31 -5.50 -15.36
C ASN A 190 35.81 -4.73 -14.14
N SER A 191 35.35 -3.48 -13.96
CA SER A 191 35.60 -2.68 -12.76
C SER A 191 34.60 -2.95 -11.63
N LEU A 192 33.46 -3.58 -11.94
CA LEU A 192 32.44 -3.93 -10.95
C LEU A 192 32.86 -5.16 -10.16
N THR A 193 32.76 -5.07 -8.84
CA THR A 193 33.05 -6.17 -7.92
C THR A 193 31.88 -6.36 -6.96
N PRO A 194 31.85 -7.43 -6.14
CA PRO A 194 30.81 -7.55 -5.11
C PRO A 194 30.73 -6.36 -4.14
N GLN A 195 31.80 -5.58 -3.97
CA GLN A 195 31.81 -4.37 -3.13
C GLN A 195 31.09 -3.18 -3.76
N SER A 196 30.83 -3.21 -5.08
CA SER A 196 30.02 -2.20 -5.76
C SER A 196 28.52 -2.35 -5.43
N PHE A 197 28.13 -3.41 -4.71
CA PHE A 197 26.73 -3.77 -4.51
C PHE A 197 26.37 -4.02 -3.05
N ILE A 198 25.10 -3.77 -2.73
CA ILE A 198 24.42 -4.23 -1.53
C ILE A 198 23.31 -5.19 -1.95
N PHE A 199 23.31 -6.40 -1.40
CA PHE A 199 22.30 -7.44 -1.63
C PHE A 199 21.65 -7.84 -0.31
N GLY A 200 20.40 -8.29 -0.38
CA GLY A 200 19.70 -8.87 0.76
C GLY A 200 20.07 -10.35 0.99
N ASP A 201 19.51 -10.94 2.05
CA ASP A 201 19.81 -12.34 2.41
C ASP A 201 19.19 -13.33 1.42
N ALA A 202 20.01 -13.90 0.54
CA ALA A 202 19.57 -14.89 -0.43
C ALA A 202 19.06 -16.21 0.20
N ALA A 203 19.49 -16.55 1.42
CA ALA A 203 19.01 -17.75 2.10
C ALA A 203 17.56 -17.60 2.58
N LEU A 204 17.12 -16.37 2.85
CA LEU A 204 15.78 -16.06 3.34
C LEU A 204 14.71 -16.40 2.30
N VAL A 205 14.98 -16.21 1.00
CA VAL A 205 14.05 -16.53 -0.10
C VAL A 205 13.56 -17.97 -0.04
N ASN A 206 14.49 -18.93 0.04
CA ASN A 206 14.15 -20.35 0.09
C ASN A 206 13.38 -20.70 1.37
N GLN A 207 13.68 -20.04 2.49
CA GLN A 207 12.99 -20.26 3.76
C GLN A 207 11.56 -19.73 3.71
N LEU A 208 11.36 -18.53 3.16
CA LEU A 208 10.04 -17.93 2.97
C LEU A 208 9.17 -18.79 2.04
N GLN A 209 9.68 -19.15 0.86
CA GLN A 209 8.96 -19.99 -0.10
C GLN A 209 8.57 -21.35 0.50
N THR A 210 9.51 -22.03 1.17
CA THR A 210 9.24 -23.33 1.81
C THR A 210 8.15 -23.21 2.88
N LYS A 211 8.15 -22.12 3.67
CA LYS A 211 7.14 -21.91 4.70
C LYS A 211 5.77 -21.56 4.11
N LEU A 212 5.72 -20.79 3.03
CA LEU A 212 4.48 -20.52 2.29
C LEU A 212 3.86 -21.82 1.78
N GLU A 213 4.62 -22.63 1.02
CA GLU A 213 4.16 -23.91 0.47
C GLU A 213 3.70 -24.88 1.55
N LYS A 214 4.46 -24.98 2.65
CA LYS A 214 4.09 -25.83 3.78
C LYS A 214 2.79 -25.38 4.42
N SER A 215 2.60 -24.07 4.60
CA SER A 215 1.39 -23.53 5.21
C SER A 215 0.17 -23.75 4.32
N VAL A 216 0.30 -23.52 3.01
CA VAL A 216 -0.76 -23.84 2.03
C VAL A 216 -1.17 -25.32 2.12
N THR A 217 -0.19 -26.21 2.23
CA THR A 217 -0.44 -27.66 2.35
C THR A 217 -1.05 -28.05 3.71
N ASP A 218 -0.45 -27.62 4.82
CA ASP A 218 -0.83 -28.03 6.18
C ASP A 218 -2.24 -27.55 6.56
N PHE A 219 -2.63 -26.37 6.07
CA PHE A 219 -3.92 -25.74 6.37
C PHE A 219 -4.94 -25.91 5.23
N GLU A 220 -4.62 -26.74 4.23
CA GLU A 220 -5.50 -27.08 3.11
C GLU A 220 -6.04 -25.83 2.38
N ILE A 221 -5.21 -24.79 2.27
CA ILE A 221 -5.55 -23.58 1.51
C ILE A 221 -5.37 -23.91 0.02
N PRO A 222 -6.31 -23.61 -0.89
CA PRO A 222 -6.15 -23.92 -2.30
C PRO A 222 -4.93 -23.22 -2.91
N GLY A 223 -4.75 -21.93 -2.62
CA GLY A 223 -3.55 -21.18 -2.92
C GLY A 223 -3.46 -19.85 -2.18
N ALA A 224 -2.25 -19.31 -2.14
CA ALA A 224 -1.96 -18.03 -1.51
C ALA A 224 -0.77 -17.33 -2.18
N THR A 225 -0.78 -16.00 -2.11
CA THR A 225 0.35 -15.14 -2.44
C THR A 225 0.86 -14.43 -1.18
N GLN A 226 2.13 -14.07 -1.21
CA GLN A 226 2.80 -13.40 -0.11
C GLN A 226 3.80 -12.36 -0.62
N ALA A 227 3.78 -11.18 -0.02
CA ALA A 227 4.80 -10.15 -0.22
C ALA A 227 5.42 -9.75 1.13
N VAL A 228 6.74 -9.62 1.16
CA VAL A 228 7.53 -9.29 2.35
C VAL A 228 8.42 -8.10 2.06
N VAL A 229 8.44 -7.14 2.98
CA VAL A 229 9.44 -6.05 3.00
C VAL A 229 10.23 -6.16 4.29
N THR A 230 11.53 -6.35 4.19
CA THR A 230 12.42 -6.43 5.35
C THR A 230 12.67 -5.04 5.96
N PRO A 231 13.14 -4.94 7.21
CA PRO A 231 13.40 -3.64 7.86
C PRO A 231 14.42 -2.75 7.13
N ASP A 232 15.34 -3.36 6.39
CA ASP A 232 16.31 -2.70 5.51
C ASP A 232 15.77 -2.48 4.09
N GLY A 233 14.48 -2.75 3.85
CA GLY A 233 13.75 -2.43 2.64
C GLY A 233 13.88 -3.43 1.49
N PHE A 234 14.49 -4.60 1.70
CA PHE A 234 14.50 -5.62 0.65
C PHE A 234 13.12 -6.28 0.51
N THR A 235 12.71 -6.54 -0.72
CA THR A 235 11.41 -7.12 -1.05
C THR A 235 11.52 -8.59 -1.47
N TRP A 236 10.48 -9.36 -1.18
CA TRP A 236 10.29 -10.71 -1.71
C TRP A 236 8.81 -10.95 -1.99
N LYS A 237 8.52 -11.59 -3.12
CA LYS A 237 7.18 -12.07 -3.51
C LYS A 237 7.22 -13.59 -3.64
N GLY A 238 6.14 -14.26 -3.26
CA GLY A 238 5.98 -15.70 -3.40
C GLY A 238 4.53 -16.10 -3.63
N ALA A 239 4.35 -17.23 -4.31
CA ALA A 239 3.05 -17.84 -4.57
C ALA A 239 3.13 -19.34 -4.31
N ALA A 240 2.01 -19.93 -3.89
CA ALA A 240 1.89 -21.37 -3.71
C ALA A 240 0.44 -21.84 -3.92
N GLY A 241 0.29 -23.08 -4.38
CA GLY A 241 -1.01 -23.69 -4.63
C GLY A 241 -1.62 -23.29 -5.97
N PHE A 242 -2.94 -23.14 -6.00
CA PHE A 242 -3.73 -22.94 -7.22
C PHE A 242 -4.64 -21.73 -7.09
N SER A 243 -4.65 -20.87 -8.11
CA SER A 243 -5.63 -19.81 -8.28
C SER A 243 -6.98 -20.33 -8.76
N ASN A 244 -6.97 -21.48 -9.44
CA ASN A 244 -8.16 -22.23 -9.83
C ASN A 244 -7.96 -23.74 -9.59
N LEU A 245 -8.66 -24.26 -8.59
CA LEU A 245 -8.56 -25.66 -8.17
C LEU A 245 -9.16 -26.63 -9.21
N GLU A 246 -10.24 -26.25 -9.92
CA GLU A 246 -10.85 -27.12 -10.94
C GLU A 246 -9.93 -27.25 -12.16
N ALA A 247 -9.40 -26.13 -12.65
CA ALA A 247 -8.50 -26.11 -13.79
C ALA A 247 -7.06 -26.53 -13.46
N GLN A 248 -6.73 -26.61 -12.16
CA GLN A 248 -5.35 -26.78 -11.66
C GLN A 248 -4.42 -25.68 -12.19
N THR A 249 -4.93 -24.45 -12.29
CA THR A 249 -4.13 -23.28 -12.67
C THR A 249 -3.24 -22.91 -11.48
N PRO A 250 -1.90 -22.90 -11.62
CA PRO A 250 -1.00 -22.48 -10.56
C PRO A 250 -1.29 -21.05 -10.09
N MET A 251 -1.06 -20.80 -8.80
CA MET A 251 -1.03 -19.45 -8.26
C MET A 251 0.25 -18.74 -8.73
N GLU A 252 0.11 -17.52 -9.21
CA GLU A 252 1.23 -16.63 -9.59
C GLU A 252 1.30 -15.44 -8.61
N THR A 253 2.42 -14.70 -8.59
CA THR A 253 2.62 -13.62 -7.60
C THR A 253 1.78 -12.37 -7.86
N ASP A 254 1.41 -12.16 -9.13
CA ASP A 254 0.58 -11.06 -9.66
C ASP A 254 -0.91 -11.45 -9.76
N ASP A 255 -1.31 -12.57 -9.12
CA ASP A 255 -2.69 -12.98 -9.03
C ASP A 255 -3.47 -12.03 -8.09
N VAL A 256 -4.64 -11.57 -8.55
CA VAL A 256 -5.45 -10.55 -7.89
C VAL A 256 -6.52 -11.18 -7.00
N PHE A 257 -6.70 -10.62 -5.81
CA PHE A 257 -7.69 -11.03 -4.82
C PHE A 257 -8.63 -9.86 -4.48
N SER A 258 -9.82 -10.18 -4.01
CA SER A 258 -10.56 -9.26 -3.13
C SER A 258 -9.78 -9.09 -1.84
N ILE A 259 -9.35 -7.86 -1.55
CA ILE A 259 -8.66 -7.56 -0.30
C ILE A 259 -9.64 -7.18 0.82
N ALA A 260 -10.95 -7.20 0.53
CA ALA A 260 -12.03 -7.01 1.48
C ALA A 260 -11.74 -5.84 2.46
N SER A 261 -11.85 -6.05 3.76
CA SER A 261 -11.71 -5.00 4.78
C SER A 261 -10.34 -4.31 4.87
N ILE A 262 -9.28 -4.78 4.17
CA ILE A 262 -8.07 -3.96 3.96
C ILE A 262 -8.43 -2.63 3.26
N THR A 263 -9.51 -2.61 2.47
CA THR A 263 -10.12 -1.39 1.88
C THR A 263 -10.31 -0.27 2.91
N LYS A 264 -10.57 -0.58 4.19
CA LYS A 264 -10.77 0.44 5.23
C LYS A 264 -9.53 1.29 5.47
N ALA A 265 -8.33 0.74 5.33
CA ALA A 265 -7.10 1.50 5.42
C ALA A 265 -6.93 2.45 4.23
N PHE A 266 -7.26 1.99 3.02
CA PHE A 266 -7.33 2.86 1.83
C PHE A 266 -8.37 3.97 2.00
N THR A 267 -9.53 3.66 2.60
CA THR A 267 -10.57 4.62 2.94
C THR A 267 -10.07 5.65 3.95
N GLY A 268 -9.40 5.21 5.03
CA GLY A 268 -8.77 6.09 6.02
C GLY A 268 -7.73 7.01 5.39
N ALA A 269 -6.83 6.46 4.58
CA ALA A 269 -5.83 7.23 3.83
C ALA A 269 -6.49 8.25 2.90
N THR A 270 -7.48 7.83 2.10
CA THR A 270 -8.20 8.70 1.16
C THR A 270 -8.89 9.85 1.89
N VAL A 271 -9.59 9.57 3.00
CA VAL A 271 -10.22 10.60 3.84
C VAL A 271 -9.17 11.60 4.32
N LEU A 272 -8.04 11.12 4.84
CA LEU A 272 -6.96 11.98 5.33
C LEU A 272 -6.33 12.82 4.23
N LYS A 273 -6.11 12.28 3.01
CA LYS A 273 -5.66 13.07 1.86
C LYS A 273 -6.66 14.17 1.46
N VAL A 274 -7.96 13.95 1.69
CA VAL A 274 -8.99 15.00 1.50
C VAL A 274 -8.96 16.02 2.64
N VAL A 275 -8.70 15.59 3.88
CA VAL A 275 -8.49 16.47 5.04
C VAL A 275 -7.28 17.40 4.82
N GLU A 276 -6.15 16.86 4.34
CA GLU A 276 -4.95 17.63 3.99
C GLU A 276 -5.24 18.73 2.95
N SER A 277 -6.16 18.47 2.02
CA SER A 277 -6.58 19.46 1.02
C SER A 277 -7.52 20.55 1.56
N GLY A 278 -7.92 20.47 2.83
CA GLY A 278 -8.79 21.44 3.51
C GLY A 278 -10.26 21.38 3.09
N LYS A 279 -10.70 20.33 2.40
CA LYS A 279 -12.10 20.20 1.91
C LYS A 279 -13.07 19.69 2.98
N ILE A 280 -12.57 18.92 3.94
CA ILE A 280 -13.32 18.36 5.06
C ILE A 280 -12.43 18.30 6.31
N SER A 281 -13.03 18.29 7.49
CA SER A 281 -12.33 18.01 8.75
C SER A 281 -12.79 16.67 9.32
N LEU A 282 -11.93 15.97 10.03
CA LEU A 282 -12.29 14.77 10.80
C LEU A 282 -13.38 15.05 11.84
N ASP A 283 -13.52 16.30 12.29
CA ASP A 283 -14.53 16.73 13.26
C ASP A 283 -15.81 17.28 12.59
N ASP A 284 -15.90 17.27 11.25
CA ASP A 284 -17.17 17.58 10.60
C ASP A 284 -18.22 16.53 10.96
N THR A 285 -19.44 17.01 11.26
CA THR A 285 -20.51 16.12 11.70
C THR A 285 -21.37 15.62 10.55
N LEU A 286 -21.95 14.44 10.76
CA LEU A 286 -22.92 13.82 9.88
C LEU A 286 -24.14 14.72 9.67
N GLY A 287 -24.64 15.38 10.71
CA GLY A 287 -25.73 16.36 10.60
C GLY A 287 -25.44 17.52 9.66
N LYS A 288 -24.21 18.04 9.71
CA LYS A 288 -23.77 19.13 8.83
C LYS A 288 -23.70 18.69 7.36
N ARG A 289 -23.26 17.46 7.11
CA ARG A 289 -22.94 16.97 5.76
C ARG A 289 -24.11 16.24 5.10
N LEU A 290 -24.78 15.36 5.84
CA LEU A 290 -25.84 14.47 5.36
C LEU A 290 -27.02 14.43 6.39
N PRO A 291 -27.77 15.54 6.56
CA PRO A 291 -28.84 15.63 7.57
C PRO A 291 -29.96 14.60 7.39
N GLU A 292 -30.22 14.17 6.15
CA GLU A 292 -31.23 13.16 5.84
C GLU A 292 -30.83 11.76 6.31
N ILE A 293 -29.53 11.48 6.41
CA ILE A 293 -28.99 10.26 7.02
C ILE A 293 -28.95 10.42 8.54
N ALA A 294 -28.44 11.57 9.01
CA ALA A 294 -28.26 11.87 10.44
C ALA A 294 -29.51 11.64 11.28
N LYS A 295 -30.69 12.06 10.80
CA LYS A 295 -31.97 11.94 11.53
C LYS A 295 -32.39 10.50 11.85
N ASN A 296 -31.80 9.50 11.21
CA ASN A 296 -32.13 8.09 11.43
C ASN A 296 -31.28 7.44 12.53
N PHE A 297 -30.30 8.17 13.10
CA PHE A 297 -29.42 7.69 14.16
C PHE A 297 -29.62 8.47 15.47
N PRO A 298 -29.54 7.80 16.64
CA PRO A 298 -29.48 8.48 17.92
C PRO A 298 -28.31 9.47 17.99
N ASP A 299 -28.61 10.74 18.28
CA ASP A 299 -27.68 11.87 18.26
C ASP A 299 -26.88 12.02 16.94
N GLY A 300 -27.45 11.59 15.81
CA GLY A 300 -26.81 11.59 14.49
C GLY A 300 -26.22 12.93 14.07
N GLU A 301 -26.83 14.04 14.51
CA GLU A 301 -26.36 15.41 14.26
C GLU A 301 -24.93 15.68 14.79
N SER A 302 -24.51 14.93 15.81
CA SER A 302 -23.23 15.10 16.52
C SER A 302 -22.14 14.11 16.12
N ILE A 303 -22.50 13.06 15.37
CA ILE A 303 -21.55 12.01 14.97
C ILE A 303 -20.53 12.61 14.01
N THR A 304 -19.25 12.51 14.33
CA THR A 304 -18.16 13.06 13.50
C THR A 304 -17.66 12.05 12.47
N LEU A 305 -17.04 12.55 11.40
CA LEU A 305 -16.35 11.73 10.39
C LEU A 305 -15.33 10.78 11.03
N ARG A 306 -14.55 11.29 11.99
CA ARG A 306 -13.60 10.50 12.79
C ARG A 306 -14.25 9.29 13.45
N GLN A 307 -15.39 9.51 14.10
CA GLN A 307 -16.09 8.50 14.87
C GLN A 307 -16.76 7.43 13.99
N LEU A 308 -17.07 7.76 12.74
CA LEU A 308 -17.59 6.81 11.76
C LEU A 308 -16.50 5.81 11.36
N ILE A 309 -15.30 6.30 11.03
CA ILE A 309 -14.20 5.48 10.50
C ILE A 309 -13.55 4.65 11.62
N ASN A 310 -13.35 5.22 12.81
CA ASN A 310 -12.75 4.47 13.92
C ASN A 310 -13.76 3.67 14.76
N GLY A 311 -15.05 3.62 14.37
CA GLY A 311 -16.08 2.82 15.04
C GLY A 311 -16.49 3.30 16.45
N SER A 312 -15.92 4.39 16.98
CA SER A 312 -16.12 4.83 18.37
C SER A 312 -17.52 5.34 18.70
N ARG A 313 -18.43 5.44 17.72
CA ARG A 313 -19.83 5.79 17.96
C ARG A 313 -20.77 4.60 18.10
N GLY A 314 -20.35 3.41 17.68
CA GLY A 314 -21.19 2.21 17.73
C GLY A 314 -22.24 2.12 16.62
N ILE A 315 -21.95 2.64 15.41
CA ILE A 315 -22.87 2.48 14.27
C ILE A 315 -22.93 0.99 13.89
N PRO A 316 -24.12 0.35 13.84
CA PRO A 316 -24.22 -1.06 13.45
C PRO A 316 -23.71 -1.31 12.04
N SER A 317 -23.18 -2.50 11.80
CA SER A 317 -22.80 -2.94 10.45
C SER A 317 -24.02 -3.43 9.68
N PHE A 318 -24.20 -3.00 8.43
CA PHE A 318 -25.36 -3.41 7.60
C PHE A 318 -25.41 -4.93 7.39
N ASN A 319 -24.26 -5.59 7.33
CA ASN A 319 -24.14 -7.02 7.09
C ASN A 319 -24.46 -7.89 8.32
N SER A 320 -24.91 -7.29 9.43
CA SER A 320 -25.52 -8.00 10.56
C SER A 320 -27.05 -7.89 10.59
N THR A 321 -27.68 -7.33 9.56
CA THR A 321 -29.13 -7.08 9.53
C THR A 321 -29.89 -8.17 8.76
N GLU A 322 -31.14 -8.44 9.16
CA GLU A 322 -32.03 -9.36 8.44
C GLU A 322 -32.29 -8.89 6.99
N LYS A 323 -32.29 -7.57 6.75
CA LYS A 323 -32.47 -7.00 5.40
C LYS A 323 -31.32 -7.38 4.47
N PHE A 324 -30.08 -7.29 4.97
CA PHE A 324 -28.90 -7.72 4.21
C PHE A 324 -29.01 -9.19 3.82
N LEU A 325 -29.32 -10.07 4.79
CA LEU A 325 -29.48 -11.50 4.54
C LEU A 325 -30.56 -11.76 3.46
N ALA A 326 -31.72 -11.11 3.58
CA ALA A 326 -32.80 -11.27 2.61
C ALA A 326 -32.42 -10.80 1.19
N ASP A 327 -31.70 -9.67 1.06
CA ASP A 327 -31.25 -9.18 -0.25
C ASP A 327 -30.06 -10.00 -0.81
N LEU A 328 -29.23 -10.60 0.04
CA LEU A 328 -28.18 -11.53 -0.37
C LEU A 328 -28.79 -12.84 -0.90
N GLU A 329 -29.73 -13.45 -0.17
CA GLU A 329 -30.47 -14.65 -0.59
C GLU A 329 -31.26 -14.42 -1.89
N ALA A 330 -31.82 -13.23 -2.06
CA ALA A 330 -32.52 -12.84 -3.28
C ALA A 330 -31.60 -12.50 -4.46
N GLY A 331 -30.27 -12.41 -4.24
CA GLY A 331 -29.29 -12.04 -5.25
C GLY A 331 -29.34 -10.57 -5.69
N THR A 332 -30.02 -9.71 -4.91
CA THR A 332 -30.30 -8.29 -5.19
C THR A 332 -29.40 -7.33 -4.41
N PHE A 333 -28.60 -7.82 -3.46
CA PHE A 333 -27.72 -6.97 -2.65
C PHE A 333 -26.70 -6.18 -3.49
N ALA A 334 -26.07 -6.83 -4.46
CA ALA A 334 -25.04 -6.20 -5.28
C ALA A 334 -25.54 -5.00 -6.12
N ASP A 335 -26.85 -4.88 -6.33
CA ASP A 335 -27.45 -3.80 -7.13
C ASP A 335 -27.83 -2.57 -6.27
N LYS A 336 -27.61 -2.62 -4.95
CA LYS A 336 -28.01 -1.56 -4.02
C LYS A 336 -27.02 -0.40 -4.06
N SER A 337 -27.55 0.82 -4.02
CA SER A 337 -26.73 2.02 -3.81
C SER A 337 -26.19 2.11 -2.38
N PRO A 338 -25.10 2.86 -2.15
CA PRO A 338 -24.58 3.14 -0.81
C PRO A 338 -25.65 3.62 0.18
N GLU A 339 -26.55 4.51 -0.24
CA GLU A 339 -27.62 5.03 0.61
C GLU A 339 -28.68 3.98 0.95
N GLU A 340 -29.00 3.07 0.02
CA GLU A 340 -29.90 1.94 0.28
C GLU A 340 -29.29 0.95 1.28
N ILE A 341 -27.99 0.69 1.18
CA ILE A 341 -27.25 -0.17 2.13
C ILE A 341 -27.21 0.48 3.52
N VAL A 342 -26.92 1.78 3.61
CA VAL A 342 -26.97 2.52 4.88
C VAL A 342 -28.37 2.45 5.51
N ALA A 343 -29.43 2.43 4.70
CA ALA A 343 -30.80 2.33 5.20
C ALA A 343 -31.13 0.99 5.88
N TYR A 344 -30.29 -0.05 5.73
CA TYR A 344 -30.51 -1.32 6.41
C TYR A 344 -30.49 -1.17 7.93
N VAL A 345 -29.64 -0.29 8.45
CA VAL A 345 -29.47 -0.05 9.89
C VAL A 345 -30.35 1.08 10.43
N TYR A 346 -31.21 1.69 9.61
CA TYR A 346 -32.13 2.72 10.10
C TYR A 346 -33.12 2.16 11.12
N GLY A 347 -33.14 2.79 12.30
CA GLY A 347 -33.94 2.36 13.44
C GLY A 347 -33.27 1.30 14.33
N GLU A 348 -32.12 0.76 13.93
CA GLU A 348 -31.33 -0.12 14.79
C GLU A 348 -30.70 0.69 15.93
N PRO A 349 -30.61 0.14 17.16
CA PRO A 349 -29.93 0.80 18.26
C PRO A 349 -28.43 0.90 17.96
N LEU A 350 -27.81 1.99 18.43
CA LEU A 350 -26.35 2.06 18.46
C LEU A 350 -25.82 0.94 19.35
N PHE A 351 -24.72 0.33 18.94
CA PHE A 351 -24.02 -0.63 19.77
C PHE A 351 -23.46 0.08 21.00
N THR A 352 -23.87 -0.37 22.18
CA THR A 352 -23.38 0.15 23.47
C THR A 352 -22.44 -0.83 24.17
N GLY A 353 -22.19 -2.01 23.61
CA GLY A 353 -21.48 -3.12 24.26
C GLY A 353 -22.15 -3.62 25.55
N PHE A 354 -21.40 -4.37 26.38
CA PHE A 354 -21.87 -4.96 27.64
C PHE A 354 -21.78 -4.01 28.87
N GLN A 355 -21.35 -2.75 28.69
CA GLN A 355 -21.32 -1.72 29.75
C GLN A 355 -22.00 -0.42 29.31
N SER A 356 -22.45 0.40 30.25
CA SER A 356 -23.37 1.54 30.03
C SER A 356 -22.74 2.82 29.45
N THR A 357 -21.75 2.71 28.57
CA THR A 357 -21.09 3.83 27.86
C THR A 357 -20.77 3.34 26.44
N PRO A 358 -20.88 4.13 25.36
CA PRO A 358 -20.69 3.60 24.00
C PRO A 358 -19.30 2.96 23.87
N ILE A 359 -19.28 1.63 23.75
CA ILE A 359 -18.11 0.84 23.41
C ILE A 359 -18.01 0.86 21.88
N TRP A 360 -16.78 0.99 21.40
CA TRP A 360 -16.42 0.80 20.00
C TRP A 360 -17.19 -0.35 19.33
N ALA A 361 -17.59 -0.17 18.07
CA ALA A 361 -18.13 -1.25 17.26
C ALA A 361 -17.48 -1.26 15.89
N TYR A 362 -17.15 -2.45 15.41
CA TYR A 362 -16.80 -2.66 14.02
C TYR A 362 -17.97 -2.28 13.12
N THR A 363 -17.70 -1.45 12.10
CA THR A 363 -18.77 -0.86 11.29
C THR A 363 -18.43 -0.74 9.81
N ASN A 364 -18.96 -1.65 8.99
CA ASN A 364 -18.92 -1.48 7.53
C ASN A 364 -19.78 -0.27 7.09
N THR A 365 -20.86 0.01 7.82
CA THR A 365 -21.75 1.12 7.51
C THR A 365 -21.10 2.48 7.78
N GLY A 366 -20.28 2.59 8.84
CA GLY A 366 -19.54 3.82 9.16
C GLY A 366 -18.65 4.27 8.00
N ASP A 367 -17.92 3.35 7.37
CA ASP A 367 -17.07 3.65 6.22
C ASP A 367 -17.87 4.13 5.00
N ILE A 368 -19.03 3.52 4.72
CA ILE A 368 -19.91 3.96 3.63
C ILE A 368 -20.43 5.39 3.90
N ILE A 369 -20.86 5.68 5.13
CA ILE A 369 -21.31 7.02 5.50
C ILE A 369 -20.15 8.03 5.41
N ALA A 370 -18.95 7.66 5.84
CA ALA A 370 -17.76 8.49 5.75
C ALA A 370 -17.42 8.83 4.29
N ALA A 371 -17.49 7.85 3.39
CA ALA A 371 -17.33 8.05 1.96
C ALA A 371 -18.36 9.05 1.42
N LEU A 372 -19.66 8.86 1.72
CA LEU A 372 -20.72 9.81 1.31
C LEU A 372 -20.49 11.24 1.83
N MET A 373 -19.96 11.39 3.05
CA MET A 373 -19.61 12.71 3.60
C MET A 373 -18.48 13.37 2.80
N VAL A 374 -17.47 12.60 2.41
CA VAL A 374 -16.35 13.06 1.59
C VAL A 374 -16.80 13.39 0.16
N GLU A 375 -17.66 12.58 -0.44
CA GLU A 375 -18.24 12.85 -1.76
C GLU A 375 -19.05 14.15 -1.75
N GLN A 376 -19.87 14.36 -0.72
CA GLN A 376 -20.61 15.61 -0.54
C GLN A 376 -19.69 16.82 -0.42
N ALA A 377 -18.57 16.68 0.30
CA ALA A 377 -17.64 17.77 0.54
C ALA A 377 -16.79 18.14 -0.69
N THR A 378 -16.57 17.18 -1.59
CA THR A 378 -15.64 17.32 -2.72
C THR A 378 -16.33 17.42 -4.08
N GLY A 379 -17.53 16.86 -4.22
CA GLY A 379 -18.24 16.70 -5.48
C GLY A 379 -17.67 15.62 -6.41
N LYS A 380 -16.73 14.79 -5.92
CA LYS A 380 -16.16 13.64 -6.64
C LYS A 380 -16.65 12.34 -5.98
N SER A 381 -16.76 11.25 -6.76
CA SER A 381 -17.01 9.93 -6.17
C SER A 381 -15.82 9.48 -5.31
N PHE A 382 -16.09 8.66 -4.30
CA PHE A 382 -15.08 8.18 -3.38
C PHE A 382 -14.08 7.26 -4.08
N ALA A 383 -14.55 6.42 -5.01
CA ALA A 383 -13.69 5.60 -5.87
C ALA A 383 -12.70 6.46 -6.67
N GLN A 384 -13.15 7.57 -7.28
CA GLN A 384 -12.25 8.48 -8.00
C GLN A 384 -11.25 9.15 -7.07
N LEU A 385 -11.66 9.51 -5.85
CA LEU A 385 -10.76 10.11 -4.87
C LEU A 385 -9.70 9.12 -4.40
N MET A 386 -10.07 7.86 -4.18
CA MET A 386 -9.14 6.79 -3.81
C MET A 386 -8.15 6.53 -4.95
N GLN A 387 -8.65 6.47 -6.19
CA GLN A 387 -7.81 6.37 -7.38
C GLN A 387 -6.80 7.53 -7.46
N ASP A 388 -7.30 8.77 -7.45
CA ASP A 388 -6.50 9.99 -7.64
C ASP A 388 -5.49 10.26 -6.52
N LYS A 389 -5.74 9.77 -5.30
CA LYS A 389 -5.01 10.20 -4.09
C LYS A 389 -4.21 9.10 -3.42
N VAL A 390 -4.43 7.84 -3.79
CA VAL A 390 -3.79 6.69 -3.15
C VAL A 390 -3.29 5.71 -4.21
N ILE A 391 -4.14 5.21 -5.09
CA ILE A 391 -3.79 4.13 -6.03
C ILE A 391 -2.81 4.65 -7.09
N GLU A 392 -3.19 5.68 -7.86
CA GLU A 392 -2.32 6.21 -8.92
C GLU A 392 -1.02 6.80 -8.38
N PRO A 393 -1.00 7.64 -7.33
CA PRO A 393 0.26 8.17 -6.79
C PRO A 393 1.25 7.10 -6.30
N LEU A 394 0.77 5.90 -5.97
CA LEU A 394 1.64 4.82 -5.51
C LEU A 394 1.91 3.78 -6.60
N GLY A 395 1.40 3.99 -7.83
CA GLY A 395 1.52 3.03 -8.93
C GLY A 395 1.09 1.62 -8.54
N LEU A 396 -0.09 1.51 -7.93
CA LEU A 396 -0.68 0.23 -7.54
C LEU A 396 -1.44 -0.35 -8.75
N ASP A 397 -0.71 -0.90 -9.71
CA ASP A 397 -1.20 -1.25 -11.04
C ASP A 397 -2.23 -2.40 -11.05
N ASP A 398 -2.19 -3.28 -10.05
CA ASP A 398 -3.11 -4.39 -9.86
C ASP A 398 -4.24 -4.08 -8.86
N THR A 399 -4.31 -2.84 -8.37
CA THR A 399 -5.32 -2.39 -7.41
C THR A 399 -6.46 -1.62 -8.07
N PHE A 400 -7.71 -2.09 -7.88
CA PHE A 400 -8.89 -1.42 -8.42
C PHE A 400 -10.13 -1.52 -7.52
N TYR A 401 -11.02 -0.54 -7.68
CA TYR A 401 -12.23 -0.39 -6.87
C TYR A 401 -13.48 -0.93 -7.55
N GLY A 402 -14.16 -1.88 -6.89
CA GLY A 402 -15.38 -2.53 -7.38
C GLY A 402 -15.11 -3.52 -8.50
N ILE A 403 -16.17 -4.00 -9.16
CA ILE A 403 -16.04 -4.94 -10.28
C ILE A 403 -15.73 -4.14 -11.56
N PRO A 404 -14.60 -4.38 -12.23
CA PRO A 404 -14.37 -3.84 -13.57
C PRO A 404 -15.39 -4.43 -14.56
N GLU A 405 -15.71 -3.70 -15.64
CA GLU A 405 -16.65 -4.17 -16.68
C GLU A 405 -16.25 -5.54 -17.27
N LYS A 406 -14.96 -5.88 -17.23
CA LYS A 406 -14.39 -7.21 -17.51
C LYS A 406 -13.61 -7.68 -16.28
N ILE A 407 -13.99 -8.83 -15.72
CA ILE A 407 -13.22 -9.51 -14.67
C ILE A 407 -11.79 -9.79 -15.20
N PRO A 408 -10.73 -9.42 -14.46
CA PRO A 408 -9.35 -9.70 -14.85
C PRO A 408 -9.10 -11.20 -15.00
N GLU A 409 -8.21 -11.56 -15.93
CA GLU A 409 -7.89 -12.97 -16.20
C GLU A 409 -7.08 -13.61 -15.06
N ASN A 410 -6.31 -12.80 -14.32
CA ASN A 410 -5.57 -13.14 -13.11
C ASN A 410 -6.42 -12.98 -11.82
N LEU A 411 -7.75 -12.77 -11.91
CA LEU A 411 -8.58 -12.76 -10.71
C LEU A 411 -8.70 -14.18 -10.15
N VAL A 412 -8.28 -14.35 -8.90
CA VAL A 412 -8.28 -15.64 -8.20
C VAL A 412 -9.69 -16.10 -7.87
N ARG A 413 -9.91 -17.42 -7.96
CA ARG A 413 -11.18 -18.05 -7.56
C ARG A 413 -11.36 -18.04 -6.05
N SER A 414 -12.56 -17.74 -5.56
CA SER A 414 -12.88 -17.73 -4.13
C SER A 414 -13.42 -19.08 -3.68
N TYR A 415 -12.90 -19.63 -2.58
CA TYR A 415 -13.35 -20.91 -2.04
C TYR A 415 -13.86 -20.79 -0.60
N THR A 416 -15.00 -21.44 -0.34
CA THR A 416 -15.52 -21.63 1.02
C THR A 416 -15.71 -23.10 1.32
N ASP A 417 -15.78 -23.43 2.61
CA ASP A 417 -16.16 -24.76 3.06
C ASP A 417 -17.65 -24.99 2.79
N LEU A 418 -18.02 -26.16 2.25
CA LEU A 418 -19.41 -26.56 2.13
C LEU A 418 -19.99 -26.84 3.53
N PHE A 419 -21.13 -26.22 3.83
CA PHE A 419 -21.95 -26.58 4.98
C PHE A 419 -23.14 -27.42 4.51
N ASP A 420 -23.43 -28.51 5.20
CA ASP A 420 -24.64 -29.27 4.95
C ASP A 420 -25.89 -28.45 5.32
N ALA A 421 -27.08 -28.93 4.92
CA ALA A 421 -28.35 -28.26 5.21
C ALA A 421 -28.68 -28.09 6.72
N SER A 422 -27.81 -28.54 7.62
CA SER A 422 -27.88 -28.31 9.06
C SER A 422 -26.89 -27.25 9.57
N GLY A 423 -26.17 -26.58 8.66
CA GLY A 423 -25.16 -25.56 8.98
C GLY A 423 -23.87 -26.16 9.53
N LYS A 424 -23.59 -27.44 9.24
CA LYS A 424 -22.39 -28.14 9.72
C LYS A 424 -21.49 -28.46 8.54
N LEU A 425 -20.17 -28.29 8.69
CA LEU A 425 -19.17 -28.66 7.68
C LEU A 425 -19.51 -30.00 7.03
N ALA A 426 -19.63 -29.98 5.70
CA ALA A 426 -19.92 -31.16 4.90
C ALA A 426 -18.87 -32.24 5.23
N PRO A 427 -19.29 -33.49 5.52
CA PRO A 427 -18.38 -34.52 6.00
C PRO A 427 -17.24 -34.91 5.05
N ASP A 428 -17.25 -34.43 3.80
CA ASP A 428 -16.28 -34.77 2.76
C ASP A 428 -15.18 -33.73 2.56
N GLY A 429 -15.22 -32.58 3.25
CA GLY A 429 -14.20 -31.54 3.14
C GLY A 429 -14.11 -30.92 1.74
N THR A 430 -15.19 -30.99 0.96
CA THR A 430 -15.21 -30.39 -0.38
C THR A 430 -15.35 -28.87 -0.30
N LEU A 431 -14.49 -28.16 -1.05
CA LEU A 431 -14.55 -26.72 -1.21
C LEU A 431 -15.54 -26.35 -2.32
N GLU A 432 -16.32 -25.31 -2.11
CA GLU A 432 -17.18 -24.73 -3.13
C GLU A 432 -16.53 -23.48 -3.73
N ASP A 433 -16.49 -23.41 -5.07
CA ASP A 433 -16.13 -22.20 -5.79
C ASP A 433 -17.32 -21.22 -5.73
N ILE A 434 -17.13 -20.14 -4.96
CA ILE A 434 -18.12 -19.08 -4.76
C ILE A 434 -17.67 -17.76 -5.39
N THR A 435 -16.77 -17.80 -6.38
CA THR A 435 -16.16 -16.61 -6.98
C THR A 435 -17.21 -15.61 -7.47
N GLU A 436 -18.24 -16.08 -8.19
CA GLU A 436 -19.29 -15.20 -8.71
C GLU A 436 -20.08 -14.52 -7.58
N LEU A 437 -20.38 -15.26 -6.50
CA LEU A 437 -21.08 -14.71 -5.33
C LEU A 437 -20.21 -13.70 -4.59
N ASP A 438 -18.94 -14.03 -4.40
CA ASP A 438 -17.99 -13.22 -3.65
C ASP A 438 -17.72 -11.89 -4.35
N VAL A 439 -17.22 -11.95 -5.59
CA VAL A 439 -16.85 -10.77 -6.40
C VAL A 439 -18.04 -9.83 -6.61
N LYS A 440 -19.22 -10.41 -6.89
CA LYS A 440 -20.43 -9.63 -7.14
C LYS A 440 -20.86 -8.84 -5.91
N ASN A 441 -20.89 -9.48 -4.74
CA ASN A 441 -21.44 -8.87 -3.54
C ASN A 441 -20.41 -8.00 -2.81
N ILE A 442 -19.13 -8.40 -2.76
CA ILE A 442 -18.10 -7.64 -2.04
C ILE A 442 -17.91 -6.24 -2.62
N SER A 443 -18.15 -6.06 -3.92
CA SER A 443 -18.07 -4.75 -4.57
C SER A 443 -19.12 -3.75 -4.08
N ALA A 444 -20.29 -4.23 -3.65
CA ALA A 444 -21.34 -3.37 -3.09
C ALA A 444 -21.05 -2.90 -1.66
N PHE A 445 -20.06 -3.50 -0.97
CA PHE A 445 -19.58 -2.99 0.32
C PHE A 445 -18.87 -1.64 0.18
N GLY A 446 -18.51 -1.24 -1.03
CA GLY A 446 -17.93 0.07 -1.33
C GLY A 446 -16.70 0.37 -0.47
N ALA A 447 -16.69 1.54 0.18
CA ALA A 447 -15.56 2.02 0.98
C ALA A 447 -15.19 1.12 2.17
N SER A 448 -16.01 0.12 2.51
CA SER A 448 -15.66 -0.83 3.56
C SER A 448 -14.92 -2.07 3.06
N ALA A 449 -15.09 -2.50 1.80
CA ALA A 449 -14.50 -3.77 1.33
C ALA A 449 -14.35 -3.97 -0.20
N ALA A 450 -14.62 -2.97 -1.05
CA ALA A 450 -14.73 -3.17 -2.50
C ALA A 450 -13.41 -3.20 -3.30
N LEU A 451 -12.23 -3.12 -2.66
CA LEU A 451 -10.97 -3.20 -3.39
C LEU A 451 -10.57 -4.62 -3.74
N PHE A 452 -9.97 -4.73 -4.92
CA PHE A 452 -9.18 -5.86 -5.38
C PHE A 452 -7.74 -5.40 -5.54
N SER A 453 -6.78 -6.29 -5.31
CA SER A 453 -5.33 -6.01 -5.35
C SER A 453 -4.56 -7.35 -5.34
N ASP A 454 -3.28 -7.30 -5.66
CA ASP A 454 -2.35 -8.39 -5.38
C ASP A 454 -1.62 -8.16 -4.02
N ALA A 455 -0.77 -9.10 -3.61
CA ALA A 455 -0.07 -9.00 -2.33
C ALA A 455 0.99 -7.89 -2.33
N ASP A 456 1.51 -7.57 -3.50
CA ASP A 456 2.61 -6.64 -3.68
C ASP A 456 2.16 -5.19 -3.52
N ASP A 457 1.11 -4.80 -4.24
CA ASP A 457 0.47 -3.50 -4.13
C ASP A 457 0.01 -3.21 -2.71
N VAL A 458 -0.54 -4.20 -2.01
CA VAL A 458 -0.91 -4.03 -0.60
C VAL A 458 0.32 -3.84 0.29
N ALA A 459 1.43 -4.53 0.03
CA ALA A 459 2.68 -4.32 0.75
C ALA A 459 3.27 -2.93 0.47
N ARG A 460 3.24 -2.47 -0.80
CA ARG A 460 3.66 -1.14 -1.23
C ARG A 460 2.81 -0.04 -0.62
N PHE A 461 1.49 -0.19 -0.66
CA PHE A 461 0.55 0.69 0.02
C PHE A 461 0.87 0.81 1.53
N ASN A 462 1.14 -0.31 2.20
CA ASN A 462 1.46 -0.30 3.62
C ASN A 462 2.82 0.33 3.92
N GLN A 463 3.82 0.11 3.07
CA GLN A 463 5.11 0.78 3.19
C GLN A 463 4.92 2.28 3.07
N ALA A 464 4.17 2.73 2.06
CA ALA A 464 3.96 4.15 1.84
C ALA A 464 3.11 4.80 2.95
N LEU A 465 2.04 4.13 3.37
CA LEU A 465 1.13 4.63 4.40
C LEU A 465 1.80 4.73 5.77
N LEU A 466 2.41 3.63 6.24
CA LEU A 466 2.91 3.51 7.61
C LEU A 466 4.37 3.93 7.75
N GLY A 467 5.12 3.95 6.65
CA GLY A 467 6.43 4.58 6.53
C GLY A 467 6.37 6.11 6.43
N GLY A 468 5.17 6.68 6.22
CA GLY A 468 4.95 8.12 6.20
C GLY A 468 5.26 8.79 4.86
N GLU A 469 5.33 8.04 3.77
CA GLU A 469 5.45 8.56 2.41
C GLU A 469 4.11 9.14 1.91
N LEU A 470 3.00 8.43 2.13
CA LEU A 470 1.70 8.83 1.57
C LEU A 470 1.04 10.02 2.30
N LEU A 471 1.14 10.03 3.64
CA LEU A 471 0.47 11.00 4.51
C LEU A 471 1.46 12.00 5.13
N GLY A 472 0.99 13.23 5.32
CA GLY A 472 1.68 14.20 6.16
C GLY A 472 1.70 13.75 7.63
N LYS A 473 2.69 14.21 8.39
CA LYS A 473 2.93 13.78 9.78
C LYS A 473 1.67 13.86 10.68
N ASP A 474 0.91 14.95 10.58
CA ASP A 474 -0.29 15.13 11.40
C ASP A 474 -1.40 14.15 11.00
N SER A 475 -1.61 13.93 9.71
CA SER A 475 -2.56 12.93 9.20
C SER A 475 -2.16 11.51 9.59
N LEU A 476 -0.86 11.17 9.49
CA LEU A 476 -0.37 9.87 9.94
C LEU A 476 -0.60 9.68 11.44
N ASN A 477 -0.37 10.70 12.25
CA ASN A 477 -0.68 10.63 13.69
C ASN A 477 -2.17 10.39 13.95
N GLU A 478 -3.05 10.95 13.12
CA GLU A 478 -4.49 10.73 13.22
C GLU A 478 -4.92 9.34 12.73
N LEU A 479 -4.27 8.80 11.70
CA LEU A 479 -4.48 7.43 11.21
C LEU A 479 -4.26 6.41 12.34
N VAL A 480 -3.17 6.59 13.09
CA VAL A 480 -2.75 5.69 14.19
C VAL A 480 -3.17 6.22 15.58
N ASN A 481 -4.14 7.13 15.63
CA ASN A 481 -4.75 7.57 16.88
C ASN A 481 -5.79 6.55 17.34
N PHE A 482 -5.30 5.45 17.93
CA PHE A 482 -6.11 4.28 18.23
C PHE A 482 -7.09 4.51 19.40
N VAL A 483 -8.33 4.05 19.23
CA VAL A 483 -9.33 3.93 20.29
C VAL A 483 -9.39 2.50 20.82
N ASP A 484 -9.70 2.36 22.11
CA ASP A 484 -9.87 1.05 22.75
C ASP A 484 -11.14 0.35 22.21
N THR A 485 -11.00 -0.90 21.78
CA THR A 485 -12.14 -1.70 21.29
C THR A 485 -12.95 -2.35 22.41
N GLY A 486 -12.41 -2.38 23.63
CA GLY A 486 -12.96 -3.12 24.77
C GLY A 486 -12.71 -4.63 24.71
N SER A 487 -11.91 -5.10 23.75
CA SER A 487 -11.55 -6.51 23.63
C SER A 487 -10.59 -6.94 24.74
N ALA A 488 -10.68 -8.22 25.15
CA ALA A 488 -9.88 -8.75 26.25
C ALA A 488 -8.37 -8.82 25.93
N ASP A 489 -8.04 -8.91 24.65
CA ASP A 489 -6.68 -8.98 24.12
C ASP A 489 -6.03 -7.59 23.92
N GLY A 490 -6.71 -6.52 24.31
CA GLY A 490 -6.18 -5.15 24.24
C GLY A 490 -6.09 -4.58 22.82
N THR A 491 -6.87 -5.13 21.88
CA THR A 491 -6.98 -4.61 20.51
C THR A 491 -7.46 -3.16 20.52
N ARG A 492 -6.80 -2.32 19.73
CA ARG A 492 -7.17 -0.92 19.51
C ARG A 492 -7.39 -0.66 18.01
N TYR A 493 -8.18 0.36 17.68
CA TYR A 493 -8.59 0.62 16.30
C TYR A 493 -8.40 2.09 15.92
N GLY A 494 -7.73 2.34 14.79
CA GLY A 494 -7.42 3.65 14.24
C GLY A 494 -8.39 4.02 13.13
N LEU A 495 -7.94 4.78 12.14
CA LEU A 495 -8.73 5.07 10.94
C LEU A 495 -8.52 3.97 9.89
N GLY A 496 -9.15 2.82 10.12
CA GLY A 496 -9.05 1.65 9.23
C GLY A 496 -7.87 0.71 9.49
N ILE A 497 -7.17 0.89 10.62
CA ILE A 497 -6.00 0.09 11.02
C ILE A 497 -6.21 -0.48 12.41
N VAL A 498 -5.84 -1.74 12.58
CA VAL A 498 -5.89 -2.42 13.89
C VAL A 498 -4.51 -2.35 14.53
N GLU A 499 -4.48 -2.03 15.82
CA GLU A 499 -3.28 -2.22 16.63
C GLU A 499 -3.49 -3.35 17.62
N GLN A 500 -2.59 -4.32 17.57
CA GLN A 500 -2.44 -5.30 18.63
C GLN A 500 -1.24 -4.89 19.51
N VAL A 501 -1.51 -4.72 20.80
CA VAL A 501 -0.43 -4.52 21.78
C VAL A 501 0.20 -5.90 22.07
N PRO A 502 1.53 -6.00 22.18
CA PRO A 502 2.21 -7.28 22.38
C PRO A 502 1.67 -7.99 23.63
N ASP A 503 1.07 -9.14 23.39
CA ASP A 503 0.87 -10.17 24.41
C ASP A 503 2.07 -11.12 24.31
N PRO A 504 2.93 -11.25 25.34
CA PRO A 504 4.11 -12.10 25.27
C PRO A 504 3.78 -13.59 25.07
N ASP A 505 2.55 -14.01 25.36
CA ASP A 505 2.06 -15.38 25.19
C ASP A 505 1.36 -15.60 23.83
N ILE A 506 1.03 -14.53 23.07
CA ILE A 506 0.29 -14.62 21.79
C ILE A 506 1.04 -13.92 20.63
N PHE A 507 1.62 -12.74 20.87
CA PHE A 507 2.33 -11.86 19.93
C PHE A 507 3.60 -11.24 20.57
N PRO A 508 4.71 -11.98 20.73
CA PRO A 508 5.91 -11.53 21.44
C PRO A 508 6.78 -10.55 20.63
N TRP A 509 6.42 -10.24 19.39
CA TRP A 509 7.28 -9.51 18.46
C TRP A 509 7.28 -7.99 18.62
N GLY A 510 6.38 -7.45 19.43
CA GLY A 510 6.26 -6.02 19.71
C GLY A 510 4.90 -5.48 19.28
N ARG A 511 4.80 -4.15 19.17
CA ARG A 511 3.60 -3.50 18.64
C ARG A 511 3.37 -3.90 17.19
N GLU A 512 2.15 -4.30 16.89
CA GLU A 512 1.71 -4.70 15.56
C GLU A 512 0.62 -3.74 15.08
N TRP A 513 0.79 -3.21 13.88
CA TRP A 513 -0.27 -2.57 13.11
C TRP A 513 -0.66 -3.52 11.99
N SER A 514 -1.93 -3.90 11.95
CA SER A 514 -2.44 -4.88 10.98
C SER A 514 -3.63 -4.37 10.21
N LEU A 515 -3.71 -4.81 8.97
CA LEU A 515 -4.83 -4.68 8.06
C LEU A 515 -5.37 -6.07 7.82
N ARG A 516 -6.68 -6.24 7.97
CA ARG A 516 -7.33 -7.55 7.93
C ARG A 516 -8.54 -7.48 7.01
N GLY A 517 -8.73 -8.47 6.16
CA GLY A 517 -9.84 -8.56 5.24
C GLY A 517 -10.40 -9.98 5.17
N ASN A 518 -11.72 -10.08 5.23
CA ASN A 518 -12.45 -11.30 5.00
C ASN A 518 -13.56 -11.02 3.99
N SER A 519 -13.46 -11.63 2.81
CA SER A 519 -14.57 -11.72 1.87
C SER A 519 -15.35 -13.03 2.13
N PHE A 520 -16.26 -13.39 1.23
CA PHE A 520 -17.01 -14.63 1.36
C PHE A 520 -16.12 -15.88 1.16
N GLY A 521 -15.08 -15.80 0.31
CA GLY A 521 -14.21 -16.94 0.02
C GLY A 521 -12.73 -16.60 -0.14
N GLN A 522 -12.32 -15.41 0.30
CA GLN A 522 -10.93 -14.97 0.31
C GLN A 522 -10.62 -14.28 1.63
N ASN A 523 -9.37 -14.33 2.04
CA ASN A 523 -8.90 -13.71 3.26
C ASN A 523 -7.55 -13.07 3.01
N SER A 524 -7.39 -11.88 3.56
CA SER A 524 -6.27 -11.01 3.33
C SER A 524 -5.76 -10.47 4.66
N PHE A 525 -4.45 -10.44 4.79
CA PHE A 525 -3.81 -9.88 5.96
C PHE A 525 -2.55 -9.14 5.54
N SER A 526 -2.31 -7.98 6.15
CA SER A 526 -0.99 -7.37 6.10
C SER A 526 -0.57 -6.83 7.46
N LEU A 527 0.67 -7.13 7.81
CA LEU A 527 1.33 -6.77 9.06
C LEU A 527 2.34 -5.66 8.81
N TYR A 528 2.41 -4.70 9.72
CA TYR A 528 3.50 -3.74 9.85
C TYR A 528 4.03 -3.71 11.30
N LEU A 529 5.35 -3.82 11.46
CA LEU A 529 6.01 -3.79 12.77
C LEU A 529 6.85 -2.52 12.95
N PRO A 530 6.29 -1.43 13.51
CA PRO A 530 7.01 -0.16 13.69
C PRO A 530 8.26 -0.32 14.56
N ASP A 531 8.16 -1.10 15.64
CA ASP A 531 9.27 -1.31 16.60
C ASP A 531 10.38 -2.20 16.03
N ARG A 532 10.18 -2.78 14.84
CA ARG A 532 11.12 -3.67 14.15
C ARG A 532 11.62 -3.08 12.84
N GLY A 533 11.66 -1.75 12.73
CA GLY A 533 12.18 -1.07 11.55
C GLY A 533 11.25 -1.14 10.35
N GLY A 534 9.94 -1.29 10.57
CA GLY A 534 8.94 -1.21 9.50
C GLY A 534 8.85 -2.47 8.64
N TYR A 535 9.14 -3.64 9.20
CA TYR A 535 8.88 -4.93 8.54
C TYR A 535 7.43 -5.04 8.08
N ILE A 536 7.22 -5.46 6.83
CA ILE A 536 5.91 -5.72 6.24
C ILE A 536 5.79 -7.17 5.82
N ASN A 537 4.60 -7.73 6.03
CA ASN A 537 4.23 -9.05 5.55
C ASN A 537 2.76 -9.07 5.14
N THR A 538 2.52 -9.15 3.84
CA THR A 538 1.20 -9.26 3.25
C THR A 538 0.98 -10.68 2.77
N VAL A 539 -0.18 -11.26 3.11
CA VAL A 539 -0.62 -12.58 2.64
C VAL A 539 -2.05 -12.47 2.14
N LEU A 540 -2.29 -12.95 0.92
CA LEU A 540 -3.62 -13.07 0.34
C LEU A 540 -3.88 -14.56 0.05
N ALA A 541 -5.04 -15.06 0.46
CA ALA A 541 -5.39 -16.47 0.32
C ALA A 541 -6.81 -16.62 -0.20
N ASN A 542 -7.02 -17.62 -1.05
CA ASN A 542 -8.33 -17.90 -1.63
C ASN A 542 -9.19 -18.86 -0.81
N ARG A 543 -8.97 -18.83 0.50
CA ARG A 543 -9.75 -19.48 1.55
C ARG A 543 -9.46 -18.73 2.85
N GLN A 544 -10.34 -18.89 3.84
CA GLN A 544 -10.08 -18.40 5.19
C GLN A 544 -8.76 -18.98 5.78
N TYR A 545 -8.17 -18.31 6.78
CA TYR A 545 -6.98 -18.72 7.59
C TYR A 545 -5.54 -18.33 7.13
N PRO A 546 -5.24 -17.16 6.53
CA PRO A 546 -3.88 -16.77 6.15
C PRO A 546 -2.98 -16.39 7.35
N LEU A 547 -3.54 -16.18 8.55
CA LEU A 547 -2.80 -15.78 9.75
C LEU A 547 -1.61 -16.70 10.06
N GLN A 548 -1.74 -17.99 9.75
CA GLN A 548 -0.71 -18.96 10.05
C GLN A 548 0.47 -18.87 9.07
N ILE A 549 0.23 -18.50 7.80
CA ILE A 549 1.27 -18.17 6.81
C ILE A 549 2.07 -16.96 7.30
N LEU A 550 1.36 -15.92 7.75
CA LEU A 550 1.95 -14.68 8.24
C LEU A 550 2.87 -14.90 9.45
N ARG A 551 2.39 -15.64 10.45
CA ARG A 551 3.20 -15.98 11.63
C ARG A 551 4.46 -16.74 11.24
N ASN A 552 4.29 -17.81 10.45
CA ASN A 552 5.38 -18.70 10.07
C ASN A 552 6.53 -17.93 9.39
N SER A 553 6.21 -16.96 8.55
CA SER A 553 7.19 -16.10 7.87
C SER A 553 7.75 -15.00 8.76
N ALA A 554 6.94 -14.37 9.62
CA ALA A 554 7.43 -13.39 10.60
C ALA A 554 8.51 -13.99 11.52
N GLU A 555 8.32 -15.23 12.01
CA GLU A 555 9.29 -15.94 12.85
C GLU A 555 10.70 -16.04 12.23
N LEU A 556 10.79 -16.21 10.92
CA LEU A 556 12.08 -16.31 10.20
C LEU A 556 12.86 -15.00 10.26
N ILE A 557 12.16 -13.88 10.12
CA ILE A 557 12.78 -12.55 9.93
C ILE A 557 13.08 -11.90 11.28
N ILE A 558 12.19 -12.08 12.25
CA ILE A 558 12.34 -11.48 13.59
C ILE A 558 13.10 -12.39 14.58
N GLY A 559 13.37 -13.64 14.20
CA GLY A 559 14.16 -14.60 14.98
C GLY A 559 13.48 -15.12 16.26
N LEU A 560 12.14 -15.16 16.30
CA LEU A 560 11.36 -15.63 17.45
C LEU A 560 10.61 -16.91 17.06
N SER A 561 10.73 -18.00 17.82
CA SER A 561 9.93 -19.23 17.62
C SER A 561 8.74 -19.26 18.58
N LEU A 562 7.55 -19.64 18.13
CA LEU A 562 6.37 -19.68 19.00
C LEU A 562 5.56 -20.98 18.88
N GLU A 563 5.15 -21.54 20.02
CA GLU A 563 4.07 -22.54 20.12
C GLU A 563 2.88 -21.90 20.84
N VAL A 564 1.81 -21.54 20.12
CA VAL A 564 0.57 -20.97 20.69
C VAL A 564 -0.58 -21.41 19.79
N SER A 565 -1.65 -21.98 20.36
CA SER A 565 -2.87 -22.32 19.62
C SER A 565 -3.82 -21.12 19.58
N PHE A 566 -4.27 -20.74 18.39
CA PHE A 566 -5.26 -19.69 18.18
C PHE A 566 -6.65 -20.32 18.03
N ASP A 567 -7.40 -20.41 19.13
CA ASP A 567 -8.81 -20.86 19.09
C ASP A 567 -9.81 -19.69 19.18
N ASP A 568 -9.39 -18.42 19.27
CA ASP A 568 -10.32 -17.30 19.50
C ASP A 568 -9.97 -16.04 18.69
N PHE A 569 -10.44 -15.95 17.43
CA PHE A 569 -10.65 -14.66 16.75
C PHE A 569 -11.92 -14.72 15.89
N SER A 570 -13.06 -14.46 16.53
CA SER A 570 -14.42 -14.61 15.98
C SER A 570 -15.11 -13.29 15.62
N LEU A 571 -14.39 -12.15 15.59
CA LEU A 571 -15.03 -10.83 15.46
C LEU A 571 -15.72 -10.59 14.09
N GLU A 572 -15.32 -11.28 13.02
CA GLU A 572 -15.96 -11.14 11.69
C GLU A 572 -16.80 -12.37 11.27
N GLN A 573 -16.77 -13.48 12.03
CA GLN A 573 -17.20 -14.79 11.51
C GLN A 573 -18.69 -15.14 11.71
N LEU A 574 -19.39 -14.56 12.69
CA LEU A 574 -20.68 -15.13 13.12
C LEU A 574 -21.91 -14.80 12.24
N PRO A 575 -22.06 -13.62 11.59
CA PRO A 575 -23.26 -13.36 10.78
C PRO A 575 -23.20 -13.84 9.32
N MET A 576 -22.01 -13.87 8.69
CA MET A 576 -21.89 -14.23 7.26
C MET A 576 -22.01 -15.74 7.00
N GLN A 577 -21.50 -16.58 7.91
CA GLN A 577 -21.52 -18.04 7.78
C GLN A 577 -22.92 -18.66 7.91
N ALA A 578 -23.90 -17.93 8.46
CA ALA A 578 -25.28 -18.40 8.56
C ALA A 578 -26.13 -18.05 7.32
N ALA A 579 -25.59 -17.23 6.41
CA ALA A 579 -26.26 -16.68 5.23
C ALA A 579 -25.91 -17.42 3.93
N ILE A 580 -24.68 -17.95 3.86
CA ILE A 580 -24.23 -18.94 2.87
C ILE A 580 -24.79 -20.29 3.31
#